data_AF-A0A972BQW1-F1
#
_entry.id   AF-A0A972BQW1-F1
#
_cell.length_a   1.000
_cell.length_b   1.000
_cell.length_c   1.000
_cell.angle_alpha   90.00
_cell.angle_beta   90.00
_cell.angle_gamma   90.00
#
_symmetry.space_group_name_H-M   'P 1'
#
loop_
_entity.id
_entity.type
_entity.pdbx_description
1 polymer ?
#
loop_
_entity_poly.entity_id
_entity_poly.type
_entity_poly.pdbx_seq_one_letter_code
_entity_poly.pdbx_strand_id
1 'polypeptide(L)'
;MTISGTPGLNLGNLFQQGMDAVSKRGSDIEKRMAELQGQDSISPEEMAMLNFQLGQYNALVETLGSISKSMNDMLKSLAQRAG
;
A
#
# COMPACT_ATOMS: atom_id res chain seq x y z
N MET A 1 2.22 -17.52 -19.13
CA MET A 1 3.41 -17.61 -18.26
C MET A 1 2.95 -17.72 -16.82
N THR A 2 2.88 -18.95 -16.32
CA THR A 2 2.57 -19.25 -14.91
C THR A 2 3.92 -19.33 -14.22
N ILE A 3 4.24 -18.39 -13.32
CA ILE A 3 5.46 -18.47 -12.52
C ILE A 3 5.21 -19.56 -11.47
N SER A 4 5.60 -20.79 -11.80
CA SER A 4 5.63 -21.93 -10.87
C SER A 4 6.62 -21.65 -9.75
N GLY A 5 6.11 -21.50 -8.53
CA GLY A 5 6.92 -21.40 -7.32
C GLY A 5 6.12 -21.48 -6.01
N THR A 6 4.83 -21.13 -6.01
CA THR A 6 3.96 -21.37 -4.85
C THR A 6 2.50 -21.42 -5.29
N PRO A 7 1.81 -22.58 -5.23
CA PRO A 7 0.38 -22.65 -5.48
C PRO A 7 -0.33 -21.81 -4.42
N GLY A 8 -0.87 -20.66 -4.81
CA GLY A 8 -1.72 -19.82 -3.93
C GLY A 8 -1.31 -18.35 -3.81
N LEU A 9 -0.08 -17.95 -4.20
CA LEU A 9 0.35 -16.54 -4.13
C LEU A 9 0.39 -15.92 -5.53
N ASN A 10 -0.74 -15.35 -5.96
CA ASN A 10 -0.77 -14.55 -7.17
C ASN A 10 -0.25 -13.14 -6.83
N LEU A 11 1.01 -12.86 -7.19
CA LEU A 11 1.66 -11.56 -6.94
C LEU A 11 0.87 -10.38 -7.53
N GLY A 12 0.21 -10.60 -8.68
CA GLY A 12 -0.67 -9.60 -9.29
C GLY A 12 -1.88 -9.30 -8.40
N ASN A 13 -2.52 -10.32 -7.85
CA ASN A 13 -3.62 -10.15 -6.90
C ASN A 13 -3.15 -9.49 -5.59
N LEU A 14 -1.98 -9.86 -5.08
CA LEU A 14 -1.39 -9.27 -3.88
C LEU A 14 -1.07 -7.79 -4.07
N PHE A 15 -0.49 -7.44 -5.22
CA PHE A 15 -0.22 -6.07 -5.59
C PHE A 15 -1.51 -5.27 -5.76
N GLN A 16 -2.52 -5.81 -6.46
CA GLN A 16 -3.81 -5.17 -6.63
C GLN A 16 -4.53 -4.96 -5.30
N GLN A 17 -4.57 -5.98 -4.44
CA GLN A 17 -5.15 -5.86 -3.09
C GLN A 17 -4.42 -4.82 -2.25
N GLY A 18 -3.09 -4.75 -2.35
CA GLY A 18 -2.32 -3.71 -1.69
C GLY A 18 -2.63 -2.31 -2.23
N MET A 19 -2.74 -2.14 -3.56
CA MET A 19 -3.13 -0.87 -4.19
C MET A 19 -4.54 -0.43 -3.77
N ASP A 20 -5.49 -1.37 -3.73
CA ASP A 20 -6.86 -1.09 -3.28
C ASP A 20 -6.87 -0.68 -1.81
N ALA A 21 -6.07 -1.35 -0.96
CA ALA A 21 -5.93 -1.01 0.45
C ALA A 21 -5.29 0.36 0.68
N VAL A 22 -4.24 0.71 -0.09
CA VAL A 22 -3.61 2.04 -0.05
C VAL A 22 -4.58 3.12 -0.51
N SER A 23 -5.28 2.90 -1.63
CA SER A 23 -6.24 3.86 -2.17
C SER A 23 -7.39 4.11 -1.19
N LYS A 24 -7.93 3.04 -0.60
CA LYS A 24 -8.98 3.13 0.42
C LYS A 24 -8.50 3.88 1.66
N ARG A 25 -7.35 3.49 2.22
CA ARG A 25 -6.79 4.16 3.42
C ARG A 25 -6.44 5.61 3.15
N GLY A 26 -5.91 5.95 1.97
CA GLY A 26 -5.67 7.33 1.57
C GLY A 26 -6.95 8.15 1.59
N SER A 27 -8.02 7.64 0.96
CA SER A 27 -9.33 8.30 0.96
C SER A 27 -9.93 8.44 2.38
N ASP A 28 -9.79 7.41 3.22
CA ASP A 28 -10.27 7.46 4.61
C ASP A 28 -9.52 8.51 5.43
N ILE A 29 -8.19 8.62 5.24
CA ILE A 29 -7.36 9.64 5.89
C ILE A 29 -7.73 11.04 5.40
N GLU A 30 -7.91 11.24 4.08
CA GLU A 30 -8.34 12.52 3.52
C GLU A 30 -9.70 12.95 4.10
N LYS A 31 -10.67 12.04 4.17
CA LYS A 31 -11.97 12.31 4.82
C LYS A 31 -11.79 12.68 6.28
N ARG A 32 -10.97 11.91 7.03
CA ARG A 32 -10.71 12.18 8.44
C ARG A 32 -10.06 13.55 8.63
N MET A 33 -9.09 13.91 7.80
CA MET A 33 -8.47 15.24 7.84
C MET A 33 -9.48 16.35 7.54
N ALA A 34 -10.37 16.15 6.56
CA ALA A 34 -11.41 17.12 6.24
C ALA A 34 -12.44 17.27 7.38
N GLU A 35 -12.85 16.16 8.02
CA GLU A 35 -13.72 16.17 9.19
C GLU A 35 -13.10 16.96 10.35
N LEU A 36 -11.82 16.72 10.63
CA LEU A 36 -11.09 17.40 11.71
C LEU A 36 -10.85 18.89 11.41
N GLN A 37 -10.62 19.27 10.15
CA GLN A 37 -10.51 20.68 9.75
C GLN A 37 -11.83 21.45 9.92
N GLY A 38 -12.96 20.76 9.85
CA GLY A 38 -14.29 21.36 10.06
C GLY A 38 -14.70 21.50 11.52
N GLN A 39 -13.89 20.99 12.47
CA GLN A 39 -14.16 21.09 13.90
C GLN A 39 -13.50 22.33 14.51
N ASP A 40 -14.19 23.01 15.44
CA ASP A 40 -13.64 24.15 16.19
C ASP A 40 -12.46 23.77 17.10
N SER A 41 -12.36 22.49 17.48
CA SER A 41 -11.25 21.96 18.26
C SER A 41 -11.05 20.48 17.97
N ILE A 42 -9.78 20.10 17.81
CA ILE A 42 -9.38 18.71 17.57
C ILE A 42 -8.83 18.14 18.89
N SER A 43 -9.34 16.99 19.31
CA SER A 43 -8.83 16.34 20.53
C SER A 43 -7.46 15.67 20.30
N PRO A 44 -6.63 15.52 21.35
CA PRO A 44 -5.37 14.78 21.27
C PRO A 44 -5.55 13.32 20.82
N GLU A 45 -6.67 12.70 21.17
CA GLU A 45 -7.01 11.33 20.76
C GLU A 45 -7.28 11.22 19.26
N GLU A 46 -7.99 12.19 18.69
CA GLU A 46 -8.22 12.27 17.23
C GLU A 46 -6.92 12.49 16.46
N MET A 47 -6.04 13.35 16.97
CA MET A 47 -4.70 13.54 16.39
C MET A 47 -3.85 12.27 16.49
N ALA A 48 -3.90 11.56 17.60
CA ALA A 48 -3.18 10.30 17.77
C ALA A 48 -3.68 9.24 16.78
N MET A 49 -5.00 9.13 16.61
CA MET A 49 -5.61 8.22 15.65
C MET A 49 -5.23 8.58 14.21
N LEU A 50 -5.26 9.86 13.85
CA LEU A 50 -4.84 10.32 12.51
C LEU A 50 -3.37 9.98 12.24
N ASN A 51 -2.47 10.25 13.20
CA ASN A 51 -1.05 9.90 13.08
C ASN A 51 -0.84 8.39 12.93
N PHE A 52 -1.61 7.58 13.67
CA PHE A 52 -1.56 6.13 13.54
C PHE A 52 -2.03 5.66 12.15
N GLN A 53 -3.10 6.25 11.61
CA GLN A 53 -3.57 5.96 10.25
C GLN A 53 -2.54 6.36 9.19
N LEU A 54 -1.94 7.55 9.31
CA LEU A 54 -0.86 8.01 8.43
C LEU A 54 0.37 7.09 8.48
N GLY A 55 0.77 6.64 9.67
CA GLY A 55 1.86 5.68 9.82
C GLY A 55 1.58 4.34 9.12
N GLN A 56 0.36 3.82 9.28
CA GLN A 56 -0.07 2.62 8.58
C GLN A 56 -0.15 2.81 7.05
N TYR A 57 -0.60 3.98 6.58
CA TYR A 57 -0.62 4.31 5.16
C TYR A 57 0.79 4.33 4.57
N ASN A 58 1.73 5.00 5.23
CA ASN A 58 3.13 5.04 4.80
C ASN A 58 3.76 3.64 4.73
N ALA A 59 3.56 2.82 5.76
CA ALA A 59 4.08 1.45 5.78
C ALA A 59 3.52 0.59 4.61
N LEU A 60 2.24 0.77 4.27
CA LEU A 60 1.65 0.07 3.11
C LEU A 60 2.22 0.57 1.78
N VAL A 61 2.39 1.89 1.62
CA VAL A 61 2.99 2.47 0.41
C VAL A 61 4.42 1.96 0.23
N GLU A 62 5.23 1.94 1.29
CA GLU A 62 6.59 1.39 1.27
C GLU A 62 6.61 -0.11 0.92
N THR A 63 5.67 -0.87 1.48
CA THR A 63 5.54 -2.30 1.19
C THR A 63 5.17 -2.54 -0.27
N LEU A 64 4.22 -1.78 -0.82
CA LEU A 64 3.86 -1.84 -2.24
C LEU A 64 5.03 -1.46 -3.15
N GLY A 65 5.80 -0.43 -2.78
CA GLY A 65 7.01 -0.05 -3.49
C GLY A 65 8.03 -1.20 -3.52
N SER A 66 8.20 -1.89 -2.39
CA SER A 66 9.09 -3.05 -2.27
C SER A 66 8.63 -4.24 -3.10
N ILE A 67 7.31 -4.51 -3.14
CA ILE A 67 6.71 -5.55 -3.99
C ILE A 67 6.91 -5.19 -5.47
N SER A 68 6.63 -3.95 -5.88
CA SER A 68 6.81 -3.46 -7.25
C SER A 68 8.26 -3.61 -7.71
N LYS A 69 9.21 -3.21 -6.86
CA LYS A 69 10.64 -3.36 -7.13
C LYS A 69 11.01 -4.83 -7.31
N SER A 70 10.55 -5.71 -6.42
CA SER A 70 10.80 -7.15 -6.49
C SER A 70 10.23 -7.75 -7.78
N MET A 71 9.05 -7.32 -8.23
CA MET A 71 8.48 -7.71 -9.51
C MET A 71 9.34 -7.26 -10.69
N ASN A 72 9.79 -6.01 -10.69
CA ASN A 72 10.66 -5.47 -11.74
C ASN A 72 12.00 -6.22 -11.81
N ASP A 73 12.61 -6.51 -10.65
CA ASP A 73 13.87 -7.25 -10.58
C ASP A 73 13.70 -8.70 -11.03
N MET A 74 12.57 -9.34 -10.71
CA MET A 74 12.22 -10.65 -11.26
C MET A 74 12.06 -10.62 -12.78
N LEU A 75 11.37 -9.62 -13.34
CA LEU A 75 11.22 -9.47 -14.79
C LEU A 75 12.56 -9.28 -15.49
N LYS A 76 13.45 -8.45 -14.92
CA LYS A 76 14.82 -8.29 -15.42
C LYS A 76 15.61 -9.60 -15.39
N SER A 77 15.54 -10.35 -14.29
CA SER A 77 16.19 -11.65 -14.15
C SER A 77 15.69 -12.66 -15.18
N LEU A 78 14.38 -12.70 -15.43
CA LEU A 78 13.80 -13.54 -16.48
C LEU A 78 14.29 -13.13 -17.88
N ALA A 79 14.29 -11.83 -18.18
CA ALA A 79 14.78 -11.33 -19.46
C ALA A 79 16.27 -11.65 -19.68
N GLN A 80 17.10 -11.51 -18.65
CA GLN A 80 18.53 -11.85 -18.69
C GLN A 80 18.80 -13.35 -18.82
N ARG A 81 17.87 -14.20 -18.39
CA ARG A 81 17.97 -15.66 -18.57
C ARG A 81 17.46 -16.14 -19.93
N ALA A 82 16.61 -15.35 -20.59
CA ALA A 82 16.00 -15.68 -21.88
C ALA A 82 16.78 -15.13 -23.08
N GLY A 83 17.61 -14.10 -22.87
CA GLY A 83 18.66 -13.67 -23.81
C GLY A 83 19.96 -14.42 -23.58
#